data_AF-A0A6N8VJ78-F1
#
_entry.id   AF-A0A6N8VJ78-F1
#
_cell.length_a   1.000
_cell.length_b   1.000
_cell.length_c   1.000
_cell.angle_alpha   90.00
_cell.angle_beta   90.00
_cell.angle_gamma   90.00
#
_symmetry.space_group_name_H-M   'P 1'
#
loop_
_entity.id
_entity.type
_entity.pdbx_description
1 polymer ?
#
loop_
_entity_poly.entity_id
_entity_poly.type
_entity_poly.pdbx_seq_one_letter_code
_entity_poly.pdbx_strand_id
1 'polypeptide(L)'
;SDTKADDEALHETIKLVSVKTAPPETDPAETDPPPQTPATHKPTLVVLHVWARLARYWRGERLIEVATKAGLTATDKNIFQFFHQNNSTTPLFHVANKTEPGTFEWDKMKQFKTQGVSLFMELPVFCSADEAFLLMHACAQRFADLLDGEILDRHHKPIEQQTIDEIHQMCRTMDGET
;
A
#
# COMPACT_ATOMS: atom_id res chain seq x y z
N SER A 1 -17.05 -16.20 -11.34
CA SER A 1 -17.36 -14.97 -12.09
C SER A 1 -17.03 -13.74 -11.25
N ASP A 2 -15.90 -13.80 -10.55
CA ASP A 2 -15.60 -12.95 -9.38
C ASP A 2 -14.65 -11.80 -9.74
N THR A 3 -13.90 -11.96 -10.85
CA THR A 3 -12.90 -11.00 -11.35
C THR A 3 -13.44 -9.57 -11.53
N LYS A 4 -14.72 -9.40 -11.89
CA LYS A 4 -15.30 -8.06 -12.11
C LYS A 4 -15.52 -7.30 -10.80
N ALA A 5 -15.94 -7.99 -9.75
CA ALA A 5 -16.15 -7.37 -8.44
C ALA A 5 -14.81 -7.04 -7.77
N ASP A 6 -13.84 -7.95 -7.88
CA ASP A 6 -12.48 -7.74 -7.37
C ASP A 6 -11.78 -6.58 -8.08
N ASP A 7 -12.00 -6.42 -9.39
CA ASP A 7 -11.49 -5.27 -10.14
C ASP A 7 -12.13 -3.96 -9.69
N GLU A 8 -13.45 -3.92 -9.50
CA GLU A 8 -14.15 -2.70 -9.08
C GLU A 8 -13.69 -2.23 -7.70
N ALA A 9 -13.58 -3.15 -6.74
CA ALA A 9 -13.07 -2.87 -5.39
C ALA A 9 -11.65 -2.31 -5.44
N LEU A 10 -10.76 -2.94 -6.21
CA LEU A 10 -9.38 -2.47 -6.35
C LEU A 10 -9.31 -1.05 -6.94
N HIS A 11 -10.13 -0.73 -7.94
CA HIS A 11 -10.18 0.63 -8.50
C HIS A 11 -10.66 1.66 -7.47
N GLU A 12 -11.59 1.28 -6.60
CA GLU A 12 -12.04 2.14 -5.50
C GLU A 12 -10.92 2.37 -4.49
N THR A 13 -10.23 1.31 -4.05
CA THR A 13 -9.08 1.41 -3.15
C THR A 13 -7.97 2.26 -3.75
N ILE A 14 -7.64 2.10 -5.04
CA ILE A 14 -6.65 2.96 -5.73
C ILE A 14 -7.05 4.43 -5.66
N LYS A 15 -8.33 4.77 -5.91
CA LYS A 15 -8.80 6.16 -5.79
C LYS A 15 -8.63 6.71 -4.39
N LEU A 16 -8.91 5.89 -3.36
CA LEU A 16 -8.76 6.30 -1.96
C LEU A 16 -7.30 6.60 -1.59
N VAL A 17 -6.33 5.85 -2.14
CA VAL A 17 -4.89 6.00 -1.81
C VAL A 17 -4.09 6.91 -2.76
N SER A 18 -4.67 7.37 -3.87
CA SER A 18 -3.99 8.16 -4.93
C SER A 18 -4.11 9.68 -4.77
N VAL A 19 -4.33 10.13 -3.53
CA VAL A 19 -4.39 11.53 -3.10
C VAL A 19 -5.63 12.28 -3.60
N LYS A 20 -6.68 12.27 -2.75
CA LYS A 20 -7.42 13.50 -2.45
C LYS A 20 -6.88 14.06 -1.14
N THR A 21 -6.09 15.11 -1.22
CA THR A 21 -5.81 15.99 -0.07
C THR A 21 -7.13 16.61 0.40
N ALA A 22 -7.65 16.13 1.54
CA ALA A 22 -8.48 16.95 2.42
C ALA A 22 -7.59 17.43 3.58
N PRO A 23 -7.68 18.70 4.02
CA PRO A 23 -7.03 19.16 5.24
C PRO A 23 -7.46 18.29 6.43
N PRO A 24 -6.65 18.18 7.50
CA PRO A 24 -7.08 17.46 8.68
C PRO A 24 -8.24 18.23 9.30
N GLU A 25 -9.47 17.71 9.16
CA GLU A 25 -10.48 17.97 10.17
C GLU A 25 -9.99 17.23 11.43
N THR A 26 -9.46 18.02 12.35
CA THR A 26 -9.25 17.62 13.74
C THR A 26 -10.56 17.10 14.29
N ASP A 27 -10.64 15.81 14.57
CA ASP A 27 -11.64 15.29 15.48
C ASP A 27 -10.93 14.84 16.75
N PRO A 28 -11.09 15.54 17.88
CA PRO A 28 -10.62 15.11 19.17
C PRO A 28 -11.74 14.34 19.87
N ALA A 29 -11.66 13.01 19.94
CA ALA A 29 -12.27 12.24 21.03
C ALA A 29 -11.89 10.76 20.95
N GLU A 30 -10.96 10.37 21.82
CA GLU A 30 -10.95 9.05 22.43
C GLU A 30 -12.29 8.84 23.15
N THR A 31 -13.00 7.74 22.86
CA THR A 31 -14.16 7.30 23.65
C THR A 31 -14.09 5.77 23.76
N ASP A 32 -14.19 5.29 25.00
CA ASP A 32 -14.18 3.89 25.45
C ASP A 32 -14.98 2.91 24.56
N PRO A 33 -14.60 1.62 24.52
CA PRO A 33 -15.22 0.64 23.64
C PRO A 33 -16.57 0.11 24.19
N PRO A 34 -17.64 0.03 23.35
CA PRO A 34 -18.83 -0.75 23.66
C PRO A 34 -18.66 -2.24 23.27
N PRO A 35 -19.53 -3.15 23.77
CA PRO A 35 -19.21 -4.56 23.96
C PRO A 35 -19.10 -5.40 22.69
N GLN A 36 -18.17 -6.35 22.73
CA GLN A 36 -17.82 -7.28 21.67
C GLN A 36 -19.02 -8.16 21.28
N THR A 37 -19.52 -7.93 20.06
CA THR A 37 -20.41 -8.83 19.32
C THR A 37 -19.51 -9.60 18.33
N PRO A 38 -19.75 -10.88 18.01
CA PRO A 38 -18.81 -11.69 17.20
C PRO A 38 -18.55 -10.99 15.86
N ALA A 39 -17.29 -10.60 15.64
CA ALA A 39 -16.92 -9.77 14.52
C ALA A 39 -17.07 -10.57 13.22
N THR A 40 -18.07 -10.23 12.41
CA THR A 40 -17.92 -10.35 10.96
C THR A 40 -16.76 -9.43 10.60
N HIS A 41 -15.55 -9.97 10.49
CA HIS A 41 -14.33 -9.16 10.35
C HIS A 41 -14.45 -8.32 9.07
N LYS A 42 -14.62 -7.00 9.23
CA LYS A 42 -14.58 -6.09 8.10
C LYS A 42 -13.16 -6.12 7.51
N PRO A 43 -12.99 -6.00 6.19
CA PRO A 43 -11.68 -5.92 5.59
C PRO A 43 -10.94 -4.69 6.14
N THR A 44 -9.70 -4.90 6.59
CA THR A 44 -8.83 -3.84 7.13
C THR A 44 -7.80 -3.46 6.07
N LEU A 45 -7.81 -2.20 5.65
CA LEU A 45 -6.84 -1.67 4.68
C LEU A 45 -5.60 -1.13 5.39
N VAL A 46 -4.42 -1.65 5.03
CA VAL A 46 -3.12 -1.13 5.46
C VAL A 46 -2.51 -0.35 4.31
N VAL A 47 -2.03 0.87 4.58
CA VAL A 47 -1.47 1.78 3.57
C VAL A 47 -0.15 2.36 4.06
N LEU A 48 0.84 2.36 3.18
CA LEU A 48 2.09 3.11 3.30
C LEU A 48 2.29 3.93 2.02
N HIS A 49 2.92 5.08 2.14
CA HIS A 49 3.36 5.84 0.98
C HIS A 49 4.87 5.94 0.94
N VAL A 50 5.45 6.08 -0.24
CA VAL A 50 6.85 6.48 -0.40
C VAL A 50 6.89 7.65 -1.36
N TRP A 51 7.27 8.83 -0.86
CA TRP A 51 7.34 10.05 -1.65
C TRP A 51 8.78 10.48 -1.89
N ALA A 52 9.04 11.05 -3.06
CA ALA A 52 10.34 11.62 -3.38
C ALA A 52 10.68 12.79 -2.45
N ARG A 53 11.89 12.78 -1.87
CA ARG A 53 12.34 13.91 -1.04
C ARG A 53 12.52 15.18 -1.87
N LEU A 54 12.35 16.34 -1.21
CA LEU A 54 12.58 17.68 -1.76
C LEU A 54 11.71 18.00 -3.00
N ALA A 55 10.47 17.51 -3.04
CA ALA A 55 9.53 17.72 -4.15
C ALA A 55 10.09 17.30 -5.54
N ARG A 56 11.02 16.34 -5.55
CA ARG A 56 11.57 15.78 -6.79
C ARG A 56 10.62 14.78 -7.43
N TYR A 57 11.01 14.32 -8.62
CA TYR A 57 10.31 13.29 -9.36
C TYR A 57 11.25 12.12 -9.64
N TRP A 58 10.71 10.91 -9.55
CA TRP A 58 11.37 9.69 -10.02
C TRP A 58 11.07 9.47 -11.50
N ARG A 59 12.07 9.03 -12.27
CA ARG A 59 11.89 8.62 -13.66
C ARG A 59 11.21 7.24 -13.72
N GLY A 60 10.27 7.06 -14.63
CA GLY A 60 9.53 5.81 -14.79
C GLY A 60 10.43 4.59 -15.01
N GLU A 61 11.46 4.69 -15.85
CA GLU A 61 12.41 3.59 -16.08
C GLU A 61 13.11 3.14 -14.80
N ARG A 62 13.52 4.10 -13.95
CA ARG A 62 14.15 3.81 -12.66
C ARG A 62 13.16 3.22 -11.66
N LEU A 63 11.91 3.68 -11.68
CA LEU A 63 10.83 3.11 -10.88
C LEU A 63 10.58 1.65 -11.22
N ILE A 64 10.51 1.29 -12.51
CA ILE A 64 10.36 -0.10 -12.97
C ILE A 64 11.53 -0.95 -12.47
N GLU A 65 12.76 -0.47 -12.65
CA GLU A 65 13.96 -1.20 -12.21
C GLU A 65 13.92 -1.51 -10.72
N VAL A 66 13.55 -0.53 -9.88
CA VAL A 66 13.43 -0.70 -8.43
C VAL A 66 12.28 -1.63 -8.07
N ALA A 67 11.12 -1.48 -8.72
CA ALA A 67 9.97 -2.33 -8.49
C ALA A 67 10.27 -3.80 -8.81
N THR A 68 10.86 -4.08 -9.98
CA THR A 68 11.26 -5.44 -10.38
C THR A 68 12.28 -6.03 -9.40
N LYS A 69 13.27 -5.25 -8.95
CA LYS A 69 14.25 -5.69 -7.93
C LYS A 69 13.62 -5.93 -6.55
N ALA A 70 12.49 -5.29 -6.26
CA ALA A 70 11.70 -5.52 -5.05
C ALA A 70 10.75 -6.74 -5.19
N GLY A 71 10.71 -7.40 -6.35
CA GLY A 71 9.84 -8.56 -6.60
C GLY A 71 8.43 -8.21 -7.07
N LEU A 72 8.19 -6.95 -7.46
CA LEU A 72 6.91 -6.50 -7.98
C LEU A 72 6.76 -6.84 -9.47
N THR A 73 5.54 -7.17 -9.86
CA THR A 73 5.14 -7.42 -11.25
C THR A 73 4.24 -6.29 -11.75
N ALA A 74 4.56 -5.72 -12.91
CA ALA A 74 3.66 -4.80 -13.60
C ALA A 74 2.49 -5.58 -14.22
N THR A 75 1.26 -5.13 -13.99
CA THR A 75 0.04 -5.85 -14.37
C THR A 75 -0.78 -5.12 -15.42
N ASP A 76 -1.74 -5.81 -16.01
CA ASP A 76 -2.74 -5.26 -16.93
C ASP A 76 -3.64 -4.20 -16.28
N LYS A 77 -3.75 -4.22 -14.94
CA LYS A 77 -4.42 -3.19 -14.13
C LYS A 77 -3.64 -1.88 -14.02
N ASN A 78 -2.53 -1.73 -14.74
CA ASN A 78 -1.69 -0.53 -14.74
C ASN A 78 -1.15 -0.14 -13.35
N ILE A 79 -0.95 -1.13 -12.49
CA ILE A 79 -0.29 -1.02 -11.18
C ILE A 79 0.74 -2.14 -11.01
N PHE A 80 1.57 -2.02 -10.00
CA PHE A 80 2.44 -3.10 -9.58
C PHE A 80 1.74 -3.98 -8.54
N GLN A 81 2.02 -5.27 -8.57
CA GLN A 81 1.54 -6.26 -7.60
C GLN A 81 2.70 -7.09 -7.07
N PHE A 82 2.66 -7.40 -5.77
CA PHE A 82 3.57 -8.35 -5.16
C PHE A 82 2.85 -9.69 -4.97
N PHE A 83 3.44 -10.77 -5.48
CA PHE A 83 2.92 -12.12 -5.31
C PHE A 83 3.82 -12.89 -4.35
N HIS A 84 3.22 -13.60 -3.39
CA HIS A 84 3.98 -14.43 -2.48
C HIS A 84 4.49 -15.68 -3.21
N GLN A 85 5.61 -16.25 -2.76
CA GLN A 85 6.21 -17.43 -3.40
C GLN A 85 5.26 -18.64 -3.42
N ASN A 86 4.37 -18.73 -2.43
CA ASN A 86 3.38 -19.81 -2.30
C ASN A 86 2.07 -19.54 -3.05
N ASN A 87 1.86 -18.33 -3.58
CA ASN A 87 0.64 -17.95 -4.30
C ASN A 87 0.92 -16.91 -5.39
N SER A 88 0.86 -17.37 -6.64
CA SER A 88 1.06 -16.54 -7.84
C SER A 88 -0.23 -16.03 -8.47
N THR A 89 -1.40 -16.39 -7.93
CA THR A 89 -2.71 -15.98 -8.47
C THR A 89 -3.29 -14.79 -7.73
N THR A 90 -3.06 -14.70 -6.42
CA THR A 90 -3.58 -13.62 -5.57
C THR A 90 -2.43 -12.75 -5.09
N PRO A 91 -2.42 -11.45 -5.41
CA PRO A 91 -1.40 -10.54 -4.92
C PRO A 91 -1.52 -10.37 -3.41
N LEU A 92 -0.39 -10.23 -2.74
CA LEU A 92 -0.32 -9.95 -1.31
C LEU A 92 -0.56 -8.47 -1.03
N PHE A 93 0.05 -7.60 -1.85
CA PHE A 93 -0.13 -6.16 -1.78
C PHE A 93 0.05 -5.52 -3.16
N HIS A 94 -0.44 -4.30 -3.27
CA HIS A 94 -0.46 -3.50 -4.49
C HIS A 94 0.42 -2.28 -4.33
N VAL A 95 0.99 -1.79 -5.43
CA VAL A 95 1.70 -0.52 -5.47
C VAL A 95 1.16 0.32 -6.62
N ALA A 96 0.54 1.44 -6.26
CA ALA A 96 -0.09 2.40 -7.16
C ALA A 96 0.74 3.69 -7.24
N ASN A 97 0.51 4.46 -8.30
CA ASN A 97 1.09 5.78 -8.46
C ASN A 97 0.48 6.76 -7.43
N LYS A 98 1.28 7.65 -6.85
CA LYS A 98 0.77 8.74 -5.98
C LYS A 98 -0.18 9.68 -6.72
N THR A 99 0.02 9.88 -8.02
CA THR A 99 -0.77 10.83 -8.81
C THR A 99 -2.02 10.18 -9.36
N GLU A 100 -3.18 10.85 -9.24
CA GLU A 100 -4.41 10.42 -9.91
C GLU A 100 -4.20 10.17 -11.41
N PRO A 101 -4.73 9.07 -11.96
CA PRO A 101 -5.73 8.17 -11.37
C PRO A 101 -5.16 7.04 -10.49
N GLY A 102 -3.87 7.07 -10.14
CA GLY A 102 -3.23 6.01 -9.36
C GLY A 102 -2.57 4.90 -10.17
N THR A 103 -2.61 5.02 -11.49
CA THR A 103 -2.05 4.04 -12.42
C THR A 103 -0.79 4.55 -13.11
N PHE A 104 -0.08 3.63 -13.74
CA PHE A 104 1.11 3.88 -14.55
C PHE A 104 0.80 3.69 -16.04
N GLU A 105 1.33 4.57 -16.87
CA GLU A 105 1.25 4.41 -18.33
C GLU A 105 2.47 3.64 -18.82
N TRP A 106 2.40 2.30 -18.82
CA TRP A 106 3.54 1.42 -19.15
C TRP A 106 4.25 1.78 -20.46
N ASP A 107 3.47 2.11 -21.49
CA ASP A 107 3.98 2.50 -22.82
C ASP A 107 4.73 3.85 -22.81
N LYS A 108 4.48 4.69 -21.82
CA LYS A 108 5.08 6.04 -21.69
C LYS A 108 6.11 6.14 -20.58
N MET A 109 6.58 5.02 -20.03
CA MET A 109 7.48 5.01 -18.87
C MET A 109 8.83 5.69 -19.09
N LYS A 110 9.27 5.83 -20.36
CA LYS A 110 10.47 6.60 -20.73
C LYS A 110 10.35 8.10 -20.40
N GLN A 111 9.15 8.65 -20.54
CA GLN A 111 8.88 10.07 -20.29
C GLN A 111 8.15 10.29 -18.96
N PHE A 112 7.60 9.22 -18.39
CA PHE A 112 6.87 9.21 -17.15
C PHE A 112 7.73 9.68 -15.97
N LYS A 113 7.08 10.44 -15.10
CA LYS A 113 7.63 10.91 -13.84
C LYS A 113 6.56 10.83 -12.76
N THR A 114 6.96 10.46 -11.55
CA THR A 114 6.07 10.48 -10.39
C THR A 114 6.76 11.06 -9.17
N GLN A 115 5.97 11.63 -8.27
CA GLN A 115 6.43 12.10 -6.97
C GLN A 115 6.41 11.01 -5.90
N GLY A 116 5.89 9.81 -6.20
CA GLY A 116 5.83 8.75 -5.22
C GLY A 116 4.90 7.61 -5.61
N VAL A 117 4.79 6.65 -4.70
CA VAL A 117 3.88 5.52 -4.81
C VAL A 117 3.12 5.32 -3.50
N SER A 118 2.00 4.61 -3.60
CA SER A 118 1.20 4.14 -2.47
C SER A 118 1.22 2.62 -2.47
N LEU A 119 1.67 2.00 -1.39
CA LEU A 119 1.64 0.56 -1.14
C LEU A 119 0.44 0.25 -0.26
N PHE A 120 -0.35 -0.77 -0.60
CA PHE A 120 -1.51 -1.13 0.20
C PHE A 120 -1.87 -2.60 0.10
N MET A 121 -2.44 -3.13 1.20
CA MET A 121 -2.97 -4.49 1.30
C MET A 121 -4.26 -4.50 2.11
N GLU A 122 -5.15 -5.44 1.79
CA GLU A 122 -6.41 -5.66 2.52
C GLU A 122 -6.30 -6.96 3.31
N LEU A 123 -6.56 -6.88 4.61
CA LEU A 123 -6.56 -8.02 5.52
C LEU A 123 -7.99 -8.51 5.77
N PRO A 124 -8.21 -9.83 5.91
CA PRO A 124 -7.21 -10.89 5.95
C PRO A 124 -6.63 -11.22 4.57
N VAL A 125 -5.37 -11.67 4.55
CA VAL A 125 -4.69 -12.22 3.38
C VAL A 125 -4.55 -13.74 3.51
N PHE A 126 -4.13 -14.43 2.44
CA PHE A 126 -4.00 -15.89 2.45
C PHE A 126 -2.82 -16.44 3.29
N CYS A 127 -1.94 -15.56 3.79
CA CYS A 127 -0.84 -15.89 4.70
C CYS A 127 -1.00 -15.13 6.01
N SER A 128 0.01 -15.17 6.89
CA SER A 128 0.02 -14.33 8.09
C SER A 128 -0.03 -12.85 7.71
N ALA A 129 -0.89 -12.09 8.39
CA ALA A 129 -0.98 -10.65 8.25
C ALA A 129 0.33 -9.95 8.67
N ASP A 130 0.99 -10.46 9.72
CA ASP A 130 2.27 -9.92 10.19
C ASP A 130 3.38 -10.14 9.17
N GLU A 131 3.44 -11.33 8.56
CA GLU A 131 4.35 -11.64 7.46
C GLU A 131 4.08 -10.74 6.23
N ALA A 132 2.81 -10.55 5.89
CA ALA A 132 2.41 -9.69 4.77
C ALA A 132 2.84 -8.25 4.98
N PHE A 133 2.65 -7.71 6.19
CA PHE A 133 3.08 -6.36 6.53
C PHE A 133 4.61 -6.24 6.51
N LEU A 134 5.33 -7.23 7.04
CA LEU A 134 6.80 -7.25 7.01
C LEU A 134 7.33 -7.16 5.57
N LEU A 135 6.74 -7.92 4.65
CA LEU A 135 7.09 -7.88 3.23
C LEU A 135 6.75 -6.53 2.58
N MET A 136 5.56 -5.98 2.86
CA MET A 136 5.14 -4.67 2.34
C MET A 136 6.03 -3.54 2.86
N HIS A 137 6.36 -3.53 4.15
CA HIS A 137 7.23 -2.54 4.77
C HIS A 137 8.67 -2.64 4.23
N ALA A 138 9.21 -3.85 4.09
CA ALA A 138 10.51 -4.06 3.46
C ALA A 138 10.54 -3.57 1.99
N CYS A 139 9.44 -3.73 1.26
CA CYS A 139 9.29 -3.17 -0.09
C CYS A 139 9.30 -1.63 -0.05
N ALA A 140 8.56 -0.99 0.86
CA ALA A 140 8.57 0.47 1.02
C ALA A 140 9.97 1.00 1.35
N GLN A 141 10.71 0.31 2.23
CA GLN A 141 12.09 0.66 2.58
C GLN A 141 13.02 0.60 1.38
N ARG A 142 12.93 -0.45 0.54
CA ARG A 142 13.71 -0.53 -0.71
C ARG A 142 13.43 0.63 -1.66
N PHE A 143 12.18 1.07 -1.76
CA PHE A 143 11.83 2.23 -2.58
C PHE A 143 12.45 3.50 -2.01
N ALA A 144 12.34 3.72 -0.70
CA ALA A 144 12.93 4.87 -0.02
C ALA A 144 14.45 4.93 -0.23
N ASP A 145 15.15 3.82 -0.07
CA ASP A 145 16.60 3.76 -0.19
C ASP A 145 17.08 3.92 -1.65
N LEU A 146 16.42 3.27 -2.61
CA LEU A 146 16.87 3.23 -4.01
C LEU A 146 16.40 4.40 -4.88
N LEU A 147 15.37 5.11 -4.45
CA LEU A 147 14.77 6.25 -5.14
C LEU A 147 14.92 7.56 -4.38
N ASP A 148 15.61 7.57 -3.25
CA ASP A 148 15.76 8.77 -2.40
C ASP A 148 14.39 9.31 -1.96
N GLY A 149 13.61 8.40 -1.36
CA GLY A 149 12.27 8.60 -0.88
C GLY A 149 12.16 8.65 0.64
N GLU A 150 10.99 9.07 1.10
CA GLU A 150 10.57 9.06 2.50
C GLU A 150 9.30 8.24 2.63
N ILE A 151 9.26 7.35 3.62
CA ILE A 151 8.09 6.53 3.91
C ILE A 151 7.14 7.35 4.77
N LEU A 152 5.86 7.34 4.40
CA LEU A 152 4.80 8.03 5.12
C LEU A 152 3.67 7.07 5.50
N ASP A 153 3.02 7.38 6.61
CA ASP A 153 1.80 6.72 7.06
C ASP A 153 0.60 7.09 6.17
N ARG A 154 -0.56 6.46 6.41
CA ARG A 154 -1.85 6.74 5.74
C ARG A 154 -2.31 8.21 5.81
N HIS A 155 -1.72 9.02 6.67
CA HIS A 155 -2.02 10.45 6.85
C HIS A 155 -0.96 11.35 6.19
N HIS A 156 -0.04 10.76 5.41
CA HIS A 156 1.08 11.43 4.76
C HIS A 156 2.04 12.10 5.75
N LYS A 157 2.17 11.55 6.95
CA LYS A 157 3.21 11.94 7.91
C LYS A 157 4.40 10.98 7.79
N PRO A 158 5.65 11.45 7.95
CA PRO A 158 6.80 10.55 8.02
C PRO A 158 6.52 9.43 9.02
N ILE A 159 6.75 8.19 8.60
CA ILE A 159 6.43 7.05 9.44
C ILE A 159 7.35 7.00 10.67
N GLU A 160 6.75 6.81 11.83
CA GLU A 160 7.47 6.64 13.09
C GLU A 160 7.55 5.16 13.47
N GLN A 161 8.56 4.80 14.27
CA GLN A 161 8.73 3.42 14.75
C GLN A 161 7.49 2.93 15.51
N GLN A 162 6.86 3.82 16.29
CA GLN A 162 5.62 3.50 17.00
C GLN A 162 4.51 3.06 16.04
N THR A 163 4.31 3.76 14.93
CA THR A 163 3.28 3.40 13.93
C THR A 163 3.57 2.05 13.28
N ILE A 164 4.83 1.73 13.02
CA ILE A 164 5.24 0.42 12.49
C ILE A 164 4.90 -0.68 13.50
N ASP A 165 5.24 -0.47 14.77
CA ASP A 165 4.97 -1.43 15.86
C ASP A 165 3.47 -1.64 16.07
N GLU A 166 2.67 -0.57 15.99
CA GLU A 166 1.20 -0.60 16.05
C GLU A 166 0.60 -1.44 14.93
N ILE A 167 1.08 -1.28 13.68
CA ILE A 167 0.60 -2.08 12.55
C ILE A 167 0.99 -3.56 12.73
N HIS A 168 2.22 -3.86 13.15
CA HIS A 168 2.62 -5.24 13.49
C HIS A 168 1.78 -5.84 14.61
N GLN A 169 1.45 -5.07 15.64
CA GLN A 169 0.61 -5.55 16.73
C GLN A 169 -0.83 -5.83 16.25
N MET A 170 -1.40 -4.95 15.45
CA MET A 170 -2.72 -5.16 14.82
C MET A 170 -2.72 -6.44 13.97
N CYS A 171 -1.70 -6.63 13.13
CA CYS A 171 -1.58 -7.81 12.28
C CYS A 171 -1.50 -9.11 13.10
N ARG A 172 -0.70 -9.13 14.18
CA ARG A 172 -0.57 -10.28 15.08
C ARG A 172 -1.86 -10.58 15.85
N THR A 173 -2.62 -9.56 16.23
CA THR A 173 -3.94 -9.76 16.86
C THR A 173 -4.89 -10.45 15.88
N MET A 174 -4.94 -10.00 14.62
CA MET A 174 -5.78 -10.61 13.59
C MET A 174 -5.40 -12.08 13.32
N ASP A 175 -4.10 -12.37 13.24
CA ASP A 175 -3.61 -13.74 13.03
C ASP A 175 -3.98 -14.69 14.18
N GLY A 176 -4.12 -14.18 15.42
CA GLY A 176 -4.52 -14.96 16.59
C GLY A 176 -6.04 -15.17 16.73
N GLU A 177 -6.84 -14.38 16.00
CA GLU A 177 -8.30 -14.48 15.98
C GLU A 177 -8.84 -15.38 14.84
N THR A 178 -7.96 -15.83 13.92
CA THR A 178 -8.30 -16.63 12.74
C THR A 178 -8.07 -18.13 12.97
#